data_AF-A0A844CZT7-F1
#
_entry.id   AF-A0A844CZT7-F1
#
_cell.length_a   1.000
_cell.length_b   1.000
_cell.length_c   1.000
_cell.angle_alpha   90.00
_cell.angle_beta   90.00
_cell.angle_gamma   90.00
#
_symmetry.space_group_name_H-M   'P 1'
#
loop_
_entity.id
_entity.type
_entity.pdbx_description
1 polymer ?
#
loop_
_entity_poly.entity_id
_entity_poly.type
_entity_poly.pdbx_seq_one_letter_code
_entity_poly.pdbx_strand_id
1 'polypeptide(L)'
;MNARTQPGDLAPPAAQDWPALEGTHRPFSNLGGELHGNEDAAFLDLVIDIGHGIETCLELVHSSDAERAYNMQADADPEMKVMPMLGWDDTERLLRLAVVSARTLAREAERRRDRMSRRVLALPD
;
A
#
# COMPACT_ATOMS: atom_id res chain seq x y z
N MET A 1 7.52 -57.23 -21.83
CA MET A 1 6.13 -56.85 -22.16
C MET A 1 5.56 -56.15 -20.95
N ASN A 2 5.58 -54.81 -20.90
CA ASN A 2 4.95 -54.02 -19.84
C ASN A 2 3.94 -53.09 -20.47
N ALA A 3 2.69 -53.19 -20.02
CA ALA A 3 1.54 -52.48 -20.54
C ALA A 3 1.66 -50.97 -20.27
N ARG A 4 1.46 -50.16 -21.31
CA ARG A 4 1.31 -48.71 -21.20
C ARG A 4 -0.13 -48.42 -20.76
N THR A 5 -0.30 -47.81 -19.59
CA THR A 5 -1.59 -47.25 -19.15
C THR A 5 -1.90 -45.99 -19.94
N GLN A 6 -3.07 -45.91 -20.59
CA GLN A 6 -3.52 -44.71 -21.31
C GLN A 6 -3.98 -43.61 -20.34
N PRO A 7 -3.67 -42.32 -20.60
CA PRO A 7 -4.26 -41.21 -19.87
C PRO A 7 -5.58 -40.83 -20.57
N GLY A 8 -6.71 -41.36 -20.08
CA GLY A 8 -8.00 -41.23 -20.75
C GLY A 8 -9.20 -40.83 -19.89
N ASP A 9 -9.29 -41.26 -18.64
CA ASP A 9 -10.58 -41.21 -17.91
C ASP A 9 -10.50 -40.56 -16.52
N LEU A 10 -10.05 -39.31 -16.45
CA LEU A 10 -10.37 -38.46 -15.30
C LEU A 10 -11.35 -37.40 -15.77
N ALA A 11 -12.63 -37.65 -15.50
CA ALA A 11 -13.66 -36.62 -15.62
C ALA A 11 -13.22 -35.39 -14.80
N PRO A 12 -13.35 -34.17 -15.35
CA PRO A 12 -13.05 -32.97 -14.56
C PRO A 12 -13.92 -32.99 -13.29
N PRO A 13 -13.38 -32.58 -12.13
CA PRO A 13 -14.19 -32.46 -10.93
C PRO A 13 -15.40 -31.59 -11.25
N ALA A 14 -16.58 -32.04 -10.84
CA ALA A 14 -17.84 -31.32 -11.03
C ALA A 14 -17.62 -29.84 -10.67
N ALA A 15 -18.02 -28.95 -11.57
CA ALA A 15 -17.85 -27.52 -11.39
C ALA A 15 -18.44 -27.15 -10.03
N GLN A 16 -17.57 -26.75 -9.11
CA GLN A 16 -17.96 -26.36 -7.77
C GLN A 16 -18.77 -25.08 -7.94
N ASP A 17 -20.08 -25.15 -7.64
CA ASP A 17 -20.98 -24.00 -7.61
C ASP A 17 -20.51 -23.06 -6.49
N TRP A 18 -19.53 -22.22 -6.78
CA TRP A 18 -19.19 -21.10 -5.93
C TRP A 18 -20.41 -20.20 -5.90
N PRO A 19 -20.95 -19.86 -4.71
CA PRO A 19 -22.01 -18.87 -4.65
C PRO A 19 -21.50 -17.64 -5.39
N ALA A 20 -22.32 -17.11 -6.30
CA ALA A 20 -22.04 -15.83 -6.93
C ALA A 20 -21.95 -14.81 -5.80
N LEU A 21 -20.73 -14.58 -5.31
CA LEU A 21 -20.41 -13.46 -4.46
C LEU A 21 -20.74 -12.25 -5.33
N GLU A 22 -21.91 -11.66 -5.12
CA GLU A 22 -22.14 -10.27 -5.43
C GLU A 22 -21.11 -9.48 -4.63
N GLY A 23 -19.91 -9.42 -5.20
CA GLY A 23 -18.75 -8.78 -4.64
C GLY A 23 -19.02 -7.30 -4.64
N THR A 24 -19.73 -6.85 -3.61
CA THR A 24 -19.86 -5.43 -3.31
C THR A 24 -18.45 -5.01 -2.92
N HIS A 25 -17.72 -4.46 -3.88
CA HIS A 25 -16.35 -3.98 -3.67
C HIS A 25 -16.40 -2.91 -2.59
N ARG A 26 -16.09 -3.32 -1.36
CA ARG A 26 -15.88 -2.40 -0.26
C ARG A 26 -14.39 -2.10 -0.21
N PRO A 27 -13.98 -0.83 -0.24
CA PRO A 27 -12.62 -0.48 0.11
C PRO A 27 -12.25 -1.12 1.45
N PHE A 28 -11.04 -1.66 1.53
CA PHE A 28 -10.50 -2.12 2.81
C PHE A 28 -10.55 -0.95 3.82
N SER A 29 -10.96 -1.24 5.05
CA SER A 29 -11.16 -0.25 6.12
C SER A 29 -10.84 -0.92 7.44
N ASN A 30 -9.99 -0.29 8.25
CA ASN A 30 -9.64 -0.78 9.59
C ASN A 30 -10.62 -0.28 10.65
N LEU A 31 -11.58 0.57 10.26
CA LEU A 31 -12.61 1.09 11.17
C LEU A 31 -13.49 -0.03 11.75
N GLY A 32 -13.77 0.05 13.05
CA GLY A 32 -14.76 -0.80 13.71
C GLY A 32 -16.17 -0.60 13.15
N GLY A 33 -17.07 -1.57 13.36
CA GLY A 33 -18.45 -1.55 12.85
C GLY A 33 -19.22 -0.25 13.14
N GLU A 34 -18.99 0.35 14.31
CA GLU A 34 -19.66 1.57 14.77
C GLU A 34 -19.15 2.86 14.12
N LEU A 35 -17.94 2.83 13.55
CA LEU A 35 -17.32 3.99 12.88
C LEU A 35 -17.58 3.97 11.37
N HIS A 36 -18.18 2.90 10.85
CA HIS A 36 -18.54 2.82 9.45
C HIS A 36 -19.64 3.82 9.09
N GLY A 37 -19.37 4.66 8.08
CA GLY A 37 -20.26 5.75 7.66
C GLY A 37 -19.94 7.09 8.32
N ASN A 38 -19.03 7.13 9.31
CA ASN A 38 -18.50 8.39 9.81
C ASN A 38 -17.40 8.89 8.86
N GLU A 39 -17.67 10.01 8.17
CA GLU A 39 -16.74 10.58 7.22
C GLU A 39 -15.41 11.00 7.87
N ASP A 40 -15.41 11.51 9.09
CA ASP A 40 -14.18 11.94 9.76
C ASP A 40 -13.34 10.75 10.21
N ALA A 41 -13.97 9.68 10.70
CA ALA A 41 -13.28 8.43 10.99
C ALA A 41 -12.63 7.84 9.74
N ALA A 42 -13.35 7.82 8.61
CA ALA A 42 -12.81 7.35 7.33
C ALA A 42 -11.62 8.19 6.83
N PHE A 43 -11.60 9.49 7.14
CA PHE A 43 -10.46 10.34 6.82
C PHE A 43 -9.26 10.05 7.69
N LEU A 44 -9.46 9.86 8.99
CA LEU A 44 -8.38 9.51 9.92
C LEU A 44 -7.75 8.17 9.55
N ASP A 45 -8.57 7.17 9.21
CA ASP A 45 -8.09 5.86 8.73
C ASP A 45 -7.21 6.03 7.48
N LEU A 46 -7.68 6.81 6.51
CA LEU A 46 -6.92 7.12 5.28
C LEU A 46 -5.61 7.87 5.57
N VAL A 47 -5.61 8.83 6.50
CA VAL A 47 -4.41 9.58 6.92
C VAL A 47 -3.39 8.62 7.52
N ILE A 48 -3.83 7.71 8.39
CA ILE A 48 -2.96 6.72 9.04
C ILE A 48 -2.36 5.78 7.99
N ASP A 49 -3.18 5.22 7.10
CA ASP A 49 -2.75 4.29 6.06
C ASP A 49 -1.73 4.94 5.11
N ILE A 50 -2.01 6.16 4.63
CA ILE A 50 -1.08 6.90 3.77
C ILE A 50 0.20 7.26 4.54
N GLY A 51 0.07 7.64 5.82
CA GLY A 51 1.19 7.97 6.69
C GLY A 51 2.17 6.80 6.84
N HIS A 52 1.67 5.63 7.22
CA HIS A 52 2.48 4.41 7.30
C HIS A 52 3.09 4.04 5.94
N GLY A 53 2.33 4.18 4.84
CA GLY A 53 2.86 3.93 3.50
C GLY A 53 4.03 4.86 3.13
N ILE A 54 3.94 6.15 3.48
CA ILE A 54 5.03 7.12 3.28
C ILE A 54 6.24 6.75 4.14
N GLU A 55 6.03 6.44 5.42
CA GLU A 55 7.09 6.04 6.36
C GLU A 55 7.86 4.83 5.82
N THR A 56 7.16 3.76 5.45
CA THR A 56 7.79 2.57 4.87
C THR A 56 8.57 2.88 3.60
N CYS A 57 8.05 3.74 2.71
CA CYS A 57 8.80 4.16 1.51
C CYS A 57 10.13 4.84 1.88
N LEU A 58 10.11 5.71 2.88
CA LEU A 58 11.30 6.45 3.33
C LEU A 58 12.30 5.55 4.05
N GLU A 59 11.84 4.59 4.85
CA GLU A 59 12.70 3.59 5.50
C GLU A 59 13.44 2.73 4.48
N LEU A 60 12.75 2.23 3.45
CA LEU A 60 13.36 1.42 2.40
C LEU A 60 14.39 2.21 1.58
N VAL A 61 14.07 3.46 1.26
CA VAL A 61 14.99 4.38 0.58
C VAL A 61 16.22 4.62 1.44
N HIS A 62 16.03 4.97 2.71
CA HIS A 62 17.11 5.24 3.64
C HIS A 62 18.03 4.04 3.84
N SER A 63 17.47 2.85 4.06
CA SER A 63 18.23 1.61 4.20
C SER A 63 19.08 1.34 2.96
N SER A 64 18.48 1.50 1.76
CA SER A 64 19.19 1.29 0.49
C SER A 64 20.33 2.29 0.30
N ASP A 65 20.12 3.55 0.66
CA ASP A 65 21.17 4.58 0.57
C ASP A 65 22.29 4.33 1.58
N ALA A 66 21.97 3.85 2.79
CA ALA A 66 22.96 3.47 3.80
C ALA A 66 23.81 2.28 3.32
N GLU A 67 23.20 1.26 2.72
CA GLU A 67 23.88 0.10 2.14
C GLU A 67 24.84 0.52 1.01
N ARG A 68 24.40 1.43 0.13
CA ARG A 68 25.26 1.98 -0.94
C ARG A 68 26.42 2.77 -0.36
N ALA A 69 26.16 3.62 0.64
CA ALA A 69 27.19 4.44 1.28
C ALA A 69 28.25 3.56 1.94
N TYR A 70 27.84 2.49 2.64
CA TYR A 70 28.74 1.49 3.21
C TYR A 70 29.63 0.85 2.14
N ASN A 71 29.04 0.38 1.04
CA ASN A 71 29.77 -0.28 -0.05
C ASN A 71 30.77 0.62 -0.79
N MET A 72 30.62 1.94 -0.71
CA MET A 72 31.51 2.93 -1.32
C MET A 72 32.67 3.35 -0.43
N GLN A 73 32.71 2.92 0.85
CA GLN A 73 33.82 3.23 1.75
C GLN A 73 35.11 2.54 1.27
N ALA A 74 36.24 3.25 1.38
CA ALA A 74 37.52 2.78 0.83
C ALA A 74 38.07 1.54 1.56
N ASP A 75 37.66 1.34 2.81
CA ASP A 75 37.98 0.22 3.69
C ASP A 75 36.89 -0.86 3.72
N ALA A 76 35.83 -0.73 2.90
CA ALA A 76 34.78 -1.74 2.83
C ALA A 76 35.36 -3.06 2.30
N ASP A 77 35.23 -4.11 3.10
CA ASP A 77 35.60 -5.46 2.70
C ASP A 77 34.73 -5.89 1.50
N PRO A 78 35.33 -6.24 0.34
CA PRO A 78 34.58 -6.71 -0.83
C PRO A 78 33.67 -7.91 -0.56
N GLU A 79 34.01 -8.76 0.42
CA GLU A 79 33.20 -9.94 0.80
C GLU A 79 32.02 -9.57 1.70
N MET A 80 32.05 -8.39 2.33
CA MET A 80 30.99 -7.88 3.22
C MET A 80 30.06 -6.88 2.54
N LYS A 81 30.21 -6.64 1.23
CA LYS A 81 29.32 -5.74 0.49
C LYS A 81 27.88 -6.24 0.51
N VAL A 82 26.97 -5.39 0.92
CA VAL A 82 25.54 -5.72 1.03
C VAL A 82 24.82 -5.25 -0.23
N MET A 83 24.01 -6.12 -0.84
CA MET A 83 23.19 -5.70 -1.97
C MET A 83 22.06 -4.78 -1.46
N PRO A 84 21.94 -3.54 -1.98
CA PRO A 84 20.88 -2.65 -1.53
C PRO A 84 19.50 -3.22 -1.78
N MET A 85 18.56 -2.99 -0.85
CA MET A 85 17.18 -3.50 -1.01
C MET A 85 16.49 -2.97 -2.27
N LEU A 86 16.77 -1.72 -2.64
CA LEU A 86 16.23 -1.08 -3.84
C LEU A 86 17.34 -0.81 -4.86
N GLY A 87 16.99 -0.86 -6.15
CA GLY A 87 17.79 -0.24 -7.20
C GLY A 87 17.64 1.29 -7.18
N TRP A 88 18.54 2.01 -7.86
CA TRP A 88 18.48 3.48 -7.94
C TRP A 88 17.15 3.99 -8.51
N ASP A 89 16.66 3.36 -9.57
CA ASP A 89 15.39 3.73 -10.22
C ASP A 89 14.20 3.51 -9.28
N ASP A 90 14.21 2.43 -8.50
CA ASP A 90 13.12 2.12 -7.57
C ASP A 90 13.15 3.02 -6.34
N THR A 91 14.34 3.41 -5.86
CA THR A 91 14.52 4.46 -4.84
C THR A 91 13.86 5.76 -5.30
N GLU A 92 14.16 6.24 -6.51
CA GLU A 92 13.56 7.47 -7.04
C GLU A 92 12.04 7.35 -7.21
N ARG A 93 11.54 6.20 -7.69
CA ARG A 93 10.10 5.96 -7.84
C ARG A 93 9.39 5.97 -6.49
N LEU A 94 9.95 5.35 -5.46
CA LEU A 94 9.36 5.34 -4.12
C LEU A 94 9.38 6.73 -3.46
N LEU A 95 10.46 7.51 -3.65
CA LEU A 95 10.49 8.91 -3.22
C LEU A 95 9.39 9.73 -3.91
N ARG A 96 9.21 9.59 -5.21
CA ARG A 96 8.12 10.27 -5.95
C ARG A 96 6.76 9.83 -5.48
N LEU A 97 6.57 8.54 -5.22
CA LEU A 97 5.32 8.01 -4.67
C LEU A 97 5.02 8.66 -3.31
N ALA A 98 5.99 8.68 -2.39
CA ALA A 98 5.83 9.30 -1.08
C ALA A 98 5.45 10.79 -1.19
N VAL A 99 6.10 11.54 -2.09
CA VAL A 99 5.77 12.95 -2.36
C VAL A 99 4.36 13.11 -2.91
N VAL A 100 3.95 12.28 -3.89
CA VAL A 100 2.61 12.35 -4.47
C VAL A 100 1.54 11.99 -3.45
N SER A 101 1.78 10.98 -2.62
CA SER A 101 0.89 10.57 -1.53
C SER A 101 0.73 11.69 -0.50
N ALA A 102 1.82 12.29 -0.04
CA ALA A 102 1.78 13.42 0.89
C ALA A 102 0.99 14.61 0.33
N ARG A 103 1.21 14.97 -0.94
CA ARG A 103 0.48 16.04 -1.62
C ARG A 103 -1.01 15.72 -1.77
N THR A 104 -1.34 14.47 -2.05
CA THR A 104 -2.73 14.01 -2.19
C THR A 104 -3.44 14.11 -0.84
N LEU A 105 -2.78 13.69 0.23
CA LEU A 105 -3.29 13.80 1.59
C LEU A 105 -3.51 15.26 2.00
N ALA A 106 -2.54 16.13 1.75
CA ALA A 106 -2.65 17.57 2.05
C ALA A 106 -3.83 18.22 1.32
N ARG A 107 -4.01 17.93 0.03
CA ARG A 107 -5.16 18.43 -0.75
C ARG A 107 -6.49 17.94 -0.20
N GLU A 108 -6.57 16.67 0.21
CA GLU A 108 -7.80 16.15 0.80
C GLU A 108 -8.09 16.78 2.16
N ALA A 109 -7.06 17.00 2.99
CA ALA A 109 -7.18 17.71 4.25
C ALA A 109 -7.68 19.15 4.06
N GLU A 110 -7.13 19.88 3.09
CA GLU A 110 -7.58 21.23 2.72
C GLU A 110 -9.05 21.23 2.28
N ARG A 111 -9.45 20.30 1.40
CA ARG A 111 -10.85 20.17 0.97
C ARG A 111 -11.79 19.88 2.14
N ARG A 112 -11.35 19.08 3.13
CA ARG A 112 -12.14 18.78 4.33
C ARG A 112 -12.26 19.99 5.24
N ARG A 113 -11.15 20.69 5.52
CA ARG A 113 -11.12 21.95 6.28
C ARG A 113 -12.09 22.97 5.67
N ASP A 114 -12.04 23.18 4.36
CA ASP A 114 -12.89 24.16 3.68
C ASP A 114 -14.39 23.77 3.71
N ARG A 115 -14.71 22.46 3.75
CA ARG A 115 -16.08 21.98 3.99
C ARG A 115 -16.52 22.26 5.43
N MET A 116 -15.66 22.00 6.41
CA MET A 116 -15.95 22.25 7.82
C MET A 116 -16.15 23.75 8.09
N SER A 117 -15.28 24.62 7.59
CA SER A 117 -15.43 26.08 7.74
C SER A 117 -16.75 26.58 7.14
N ARG A 118 -17.18 26.06 5.99
CA ARG A 118 -18.47 26.40 5.38
C ARG A 118 -19.67 25.93 6.20
N ARG A 119 -19.58 24.76 6.85
CA ARG A 119 -20.62 24.26 7.75
C ARG A 119 -20.77 25.14 8.99
N VAL A 120 -19.65 25.57 9.59
CA VAL A 120 -19.66 26.46 10.77
C VAL A 120 -20.34 27.79 10.43
N LEU A 121 -20.05 28.36 9.26
CA LEU A 121 -20.66 29.62 8.81
C LEU A 121 -22.14 29.50 8.39
N ALA A 122 -22.66 28.27 8.24
CA ALA A 122 -24.03 28.01 7.80
C ALA A 122 -24.99 27.66 8.96
N LEU A 123 -24.49 27.57 10.19
CA LEU A 123 -25.33 27.40 11.38
C LEU A 123 -25.86 28.78 11.82
N PRO A 124 -27.18 28.99 11.88
CA PRO A 124 -27.74 30.18 12.52
C PRO A 124 -27.49 30.14 14.04
N ASP A 125 -27.24 31.32 14.62
CA ASP A 125 -27.03 31.54 16.07
C ASP A 125 -28.14 30.92 16.95
#